data_AF-A0A834T1R7-F1
#
_entry.id   AF-A0A834T1R7-F1
#
_cell.length_a   1.000
_cell.length_b   1.000
_cell.length_c   1.000
_cell.angle_alpha   90.00
_cell.angle_beta   90.00
_cell.angle_gamma   90.00
#
_symmetry.space_group_name_H-M   'P 1'
#
loop_
_entity.id
_entity.type
_entity.pdbx_description
1 polymer ?
#
loop_
_entity_poly.entity_id
_entity_poly.type
_entity_poly.pdbx_seq_one_letter_code
_entity_poly.pdbx_strand_id
1 'polypeptide(L)'
;MAGCGGLIRNEKGEWLTGYMAKVGTGTVIFSELWALFYGLKLAWKSGWRKVELESDAKVIINQFKSGQVKSQPLHPICDSIRDLINQE
;
A
#
# COMPACT_ATOMS: atom_id res chain seq x y z
N MET A 1 -9.77 -4.74 16.40
CA MET A 1 -8.33 -4.45 16.28
C MET A 1 -7.91 -4.80 14.86
N ALA A 2 -7.13 -3.94 14.22
CA ALA A 2 -6.67 -4.08 12.84
C ALA A 2 -5.13 -4.12 12.82
N GLY A 3 -4.60 -5.01 12.00
CA GLY A 3 -3.18 -5.12 11.70
C GLY A 3 -3.01 -5.15 10.18
N CYS A 4 -1.81 -4.86 9.72
CA CYS A 4 -1.44 -4.95 8.32
C CYS A 4 -0.07 -5.61 8.18
N GLY A 5 0.22 -6.10 6.99
CA GLY A 5 1.52 -6.64 6.66
C GLY A 5 1.69 -6.83 5.18
N GLY A 6 2.91 -7.16 4.79
CA GLY A 6 3.24 -7.43 3.41
C GLY A 6 4.70 -7.82 3.27
N LEU A 7 5.05 -8.19 2.05
CA LEU A 7 6.40 -8.57 1.69
C LEU A 7 6.76 -7.93 0.35
N ILE A 8 8.05 -7.78 0.12
CA ILE A 8 8.61 -7.32 -1.14
C ILE A 8 9.43 -8.48 -1.70
N ARG A 9 9.17 -8.79 -2.96
CA ARG A 9 9.89 -9.81 -3.72
C ARG A 9 10.69 -9.16 -4.82
N ASN A 10 11.74 -9.84 -5.26
CA ASN A 10 12.37 -9.51 -6.54
C ASN A 10 11.58 -10.11 -7.71
N GLU A 11 12.03 -9.84 -8.93
CA GLU A 11 11.42 -10.29 -10.17
C GLU A 11 11.39 -11.82 -10.33
N LYS A 12 12.21 -12.56 -9.58
CA LYS A 12 12.20 -14.04 -9.53
C LYS A 12 11.20 -14.59 -8.51
N GLY A 13 10.48 -13.71 -7.81
CA GLY A 13 9.57 -14.08 -6.71
C GLY A 13 10.28 -14.36 -5.39
N GLU A 14 11.60 -14.15 -5.29
CA GLU A 14 12.36 -14.39 -4.06
C GLU A 14 12.05 -13.29 -3.04
N TRP A 15 11.87 -13.68 -1.78
CA TRP A 15 11.59 -12.75 -0.71
C TRP A 15 12.82 -11.88 -0.37
N LEU A 16 12.68 -10.56 -0.48
CA LEU A 16 13.71 -9.60 -0.10
C LEU A 16 13.53 -9.09 1.34
N THR A 17 12.33 -8.64 1.68
CA THR A 17 12.01 -8.10 3.01
C THR A 17 10.50 -8.13 3.26
N GLY A 18 10.07 -8.07 4.52
CA GLY A 18 8.68 -8.04 4.91
C GLY A 18 8.44 -7.12 6.09
N TYR A 19 7.18 -6.77 6.31
CA TYR A 19 6.75 -5.92 7.40
C TYR A 19 5.43 -6.39 7.97
N MET A 20 5.22 -6.07 9.25
CA MET A 20 3.94 -6.19 9.92
C MET A 20 3.78 -5.01 10.88
N ALA A 21 2.57 -4.48 11.00
CA ALA A 21 2.28 -3.37 11.89
C ALA A 21 0.88 -3.48 12.50
N LYS A 22 0.74 -3.06 13.76
CA LYS A 22 -0.56 -2.80 14.37
C LYS A 22 -1.01 -1.40 13.96
N VAL A 23 -2.20 -1.29 13.38
CA VAL A 23 -2.71 -0.03 12.80
C VAL A 23 -3.88 0.57 13.56
N GLY A 24 -4.31 -0.07 14.66
CA GLY A 24 -5.34 0.44 15.56
C GLY A 24 -6.67 -0.30 15.41
N THR A 25 -7.77 0.44 15.32
CA THR A 25 -9.11 -0.13 15.10
C THR A 25 -9.67 0.48 13.83
N GLY A 26 -10.11 -0.37 12.91
CA GLY A 26 -10.64 0.04 11.62
C GLY A 26 -11.22 -1.13 10.84
N THR A 27 -11.69 -0.84 9.62
CA THR A 27 -12.22 -1.83 8.68
C THR A 27 -11.10 -2.62 8.00
N VAL A 28 -11.47 -3.66 7.24
CA VAL A 28 -10.51 -4.37 6.37
C VAL A 28 -9.87 -3.41 5.36
N ILE A 29 -10.65 -2.51 4.77
CA ILE A 29 -10.11 -1.50 3.83
C ILE A 29 -9.11 -0.58 4.52
N PHE A 30 -9.35 -0.23 5.79
CA PHE A 30 -8.39 0.55 6.57
C PHE A 30 -7.06 -0.21 6.75
N SER A 31 -7.07 -1.50 7.12
CA SER A 31 -5.84 -2.27 7.24
C SER A 31 -5.10 -2.42 5.91
N GLU A 32 -5.82 -2.62 4.81
CA GLU A 32 -5.24 -2.77 3.48
C GLU A 32 -4.61 -1.47 2.96
N LEU A 33 -5.23 -0.31 3.20
CA LEU A 33 -4.62 0.99 2.87
C LEU A 33 -3.32 1.21 3.66
N TRP A 34 -3.30 0.83 4.94
CA TRP A 34 -2.07 0.89 5.73
C TRP A 34 -1.02 -0.11 5.26
N ALA A 35 -1.41 -1.32 4.85
CA ALA A 35 -0.51 -2.27 4.22
C ALA A 35 0.17 -1.62 3.02
N LEU A 36 -0.63 -1.09 2.09
CA LEU A 36 -0.13 -0.40 0.91
C LEU A 36 0.85 0.74 1.24
N PHE A 37 0.46 1.62 2.17
CA PHE A 37 1.32 2.73 2.59
C PHE A 37 2.67 2.27 3.15
N TYR A 38 2.68 1.29 4.06
CA TYR A 38 3.92 0.77 4.65
C TYR A 38 4.77 0.01 3.63
N GLY A 39 4.14 -0.77 2.75
CA GLY A 39 4.83 -1.49 1.68
C GLY A 39 5.53 -0.55 0.71
N LEU A 40 4.84 0.49 0.23
CA LEU A 40 5.43 1.52 -0.63
C LEU A 40 6.56 2.25 0.11
N LYS A 41 6.32 2.72 1.35
CA LYS A 41 7.34 3.41 2.14
C LYS A 41 8.59 2.55 2.35
N LEU A 42 8.43 1.24 2.54
CA LEU A 42 9.55 0.31 2.64
C LEU A 42 10.30 0.20 1.32
N ALA A 43 9.60 0.03 0.19
CA ALA A 43 10.21 -0.01 -1.13
C ALA A 43 11.02 1.26 -1.43
N TRP A 44 10.43 2.42 -1.14
CA TRP A 44 11.06 3.73 -1.29
C TRP A 44 12.34 3.86 -0.48
N LYS A 45 12.29 3.48 0.81
CA LYS A 45 13.46 3.48 1.70
C LYS A 45 14.57 2.54 1.23
N SER A 46 14.21 1.42 0.59
CA SER A 46 15.15 0.45 0.04
C SER A 46 15.70 0.84 -1.35
N GLY A 47 15.29 1.98 -1.91
CA GLY A 47 15.75 2.44 -3.23
C GLY A 47 15.00 1.81 -4.41
N TRP A 48 13.95 1.02 -4.16
CA TRP A 48 13.14 0.43 -5.23
C TRP A 48 12.08 1.42 -5.68
N ARG A 49 12.21 1.92 -6.91
CA ARG A 49 11.30 2.92 -7.51
C ARG A 49 10.30 2.31 -8.49
N LYS A 50 10.68 1.20 -9.12
CA LYS A 50 9.82 0.44 -10.03
C LYS A 50 9.33 -0.81 -9.30
N VAL A 51 8.09 -0.78 -8.83
CA VAL A 51 7.48 -1.87 -8.07
C VAL A 51 6.14 -2.27 -8.66
N GLU A 52 5.84 -3.56 -8.62
CA GLU A 52 4.50 -4.07 -8.86
C GLU A 52 3.79 -4.24 -7.53
N LEU A 53 2.57 -3.71 -7.45
CA LEU A 53 1.73 -3.84 -6.27
C LEU A 53 0.70 -4.94 -6.46
N GLU A 54 0.75 -5.93 -5.57
CA GLU A 54 -0.24 -7.01 -5.47
C GLU A 54 -1.05 -6.87 -4.17
N SER A 55 -2.37 -6.95 -4.28
CA SER A 55 -3.30 -7.00 -3.14
C SER A 55 -4.57 -7.76 -3.56
N ASP A 56 -5.15 -8.52 -2.64
CA ASP A 56 -6.44 -9.18 -2.80
C ASP A 56 -7.63 -8.21 -2.67
N ALA A 57 -7.38 -7.00 -2.14
CA ALA A 57 -8.35 -5.93 -2.03
C ALA A 57 -8.55 -5.22 -3.37
N LYS A 58 -9.31 -5.88 -4.27
CA LYS A 58 -9.65 -5.36 -5.62
C LYS A 58 -10.17 -3.92 -5.62
N VAL A 59 -10.91 -3.52 -4.57
CA VAL A 59 -11.42 -2.14 -4.43
C VAL A 59 -10.29 -1.11 -4.32
N ILE A 60 -9.21 -1.43 -3.59
CA ILE A 60 -8.05 -0.56 -3.44
C ILE A 60 -7.27 -0.50 -4.76
N ILE A 61 -7.02 -1.65 -5.37
CA ILE A 61 -6.34 -1.72 -6.67
C ILE A 61 -7.09 -0.89 -7.72
N ASN A 62 -8.42 -1.04 -7.81
CA ASN A 62 -9.24 -0.26 -8.74
C ASN A 62 -9.20 1.24 -8.41
N GLN A 63 -9.20 1.60 -7.12
CA GLN A 63 -9.13 3.00 -6.67
C GLN A 63 -7.85 3.70 -7.11
N PHE A 64 -6.70 3.02 -7.08
CA PHE A 64 -5.41 3.60 -7.50
C PHE A 64 -5.11 3.41 -8.99
N LYS A 65 -5.71 2.43 -9.67
CA LYS A 65 -5.60 2.27 -11.14
C LYS A 65 -6.42 3.28 -11.95
N SER A 66 -7.61 3.64 -11.47
CA SER A 66 -8.60 4.36 -12.30
C SER A 66 -8.43 5.89 -12.33
N GLY A 67 -7.57 6.47 -11.49
CA GLY A 67 -7.42 7.93 -11.35
C GLY A 67 -8.69 8.69 -10.90
N GLN A 68 -9.83 8.01 -10.80
CA GLN A 68 -11.12 8.59 -10.45
C GLN A 68 -11.39 8.41 -8.95
N VAL A 69 -11.11 9.48 -8.21
CA VAL A 69 -11.36 9.54 -6.78
C VAL A 69 -12.83 9.92 -6.55
N LYS A 70 -13.67 8.97 -6.15
CA LYS A 70 -14.84 9.33 -5.34
C LYS A 70 -14.32 9.61 -3.94
N SER A 71 -14.37 10.88 -3.54
CA SER A 71 -14.00 11.34 -2.19
C SER A 71 -14.83 10.58 -1.16
N GLN A 72 -14.24 9.55 -0.56
CA GLN A 72 -14.75 8.92 0.64
C GLN A 72 -13.80 9.24 1.81
N PRO A 73 -14.25 9.19 3.08
CA PRO A 73 -13.61 9.83 4.24
C PRO A 73 -12.20 9.35 4.65
N LEU A 74 -11.50 8.54 3.83
CA LEU A 74 -10.15 8.02 4.07
C LEU A 74 -9.05 8.91 3.44
N HIS A 75 -9.30 10.22 3.37
CA HIS A 75 -8.60 11.18 2.51
C HIS A 75 -7.05 11.22 2.72
N PRO A 76 -6.51 11.36 3.95
CA PRO A 76 -5.09 11.68 4.12
C PRO A 76 -4.13 10.53 3.76
N ILE A 77 -4.50 9.29 4.09
CA ILE A 77 -3.66 8.13 3.77
C ILE A 77 -3.71 7.82 2.27
N CYS A 78 -4.86 8.00 1.62
CA CYS A 78 -4.97 7.85 0.17
C CYS A 78 -4.09 8.87 -0.55
N ASP A 79 -4.06 10.12 -0.09
CA ASP A 79 -3.18 11.14 -0.66
C ASP A 79 -1.72 10.81 -0.44
N SER A 80 -1.33 10.39 0.78
CA SER A 80 0.04 9.96 1.07
C SER A 80 0.49 8.79 0.19
N ILE A 81 -0.42 7.85 -0.09
CA ILE A 81 -0.16 6.73 -1.02
C ILE A 81 0.00 7.25 -2.44
N ARG A 82 -0.84 8.18 -2.90
CA ARG A 82 -0.71 8.80 -4.24
C ARG A 82 0.62 9.53 -4.39
N ASP A 83 1.02 10.27 -3.37
CA ASP A 83 2.30 10.97 -3.36
C ASP A 83 3.44 9.96 -3.53
N LEU A 84 3.43 8.84 -2.79
CA LEU A 84 4.42 7.77 -2.94
C LEU A 84 4.36 7.05 -4.30
N ILE A 85 3.20 6.98 -4.95
CA ILE A 85 3.07 6.36 -6.28
C ILE A 85 3.61 7.30 -7.37
N ASN A 86 3.36 8.60 -7.22
CA ASN A 86 3.72 9.62 -8.22
C ASN A 86 5.05 10.32 -7.93
N GLN A 87 5.74 9.94 -6.87
CA GLN A 87 7.06 10.47 -6.55
C GLN A 87 8.04 9.92 -7.60
N GLU A 88 8.78 10.83 -8.25
CA GLU A 88 9.86 10.51 -9.19
C GLU A 88 11.18 10.23 -8.46
#